data_AF-A0A0Q5DLB0-F1
#
_entry.id   AF-A0A0Q5DLB0-F1
#
_cell.length_a   1.000
_cell.length_b   1.000
_cell.length_c   1.000
_cell.angle_alpha   90.00
_cell.angle_beta   90.00
_cell.angle_gamma   90.00
#
_symmetry.space_group_name_H-M   'P 1'
#
loop_
_entity.id
_entity.type
_entity.pdbx_description
1 polymer ?
#
loop_
_entity_poly.entity_id
_entity_poly.type
_entity_poly.pdbx_seq_one_letter_code
_entity_poly.pdbx_strand_id
1 'polypeptide(L)'
;MHIAINIICWLWGCWVAFNLLMVALAATVLPVHQAHFDGFRARLPSWLPELLTSDEIAAVVSHEHGHRYHLHVWTNLALRCLLLTPGARCRRRQEIEADDYAVAHGHGRHMASALRKLSSHPDDISRAERLERM
;
A
#
# COMPACT_ATOMS: atom_id res chain seq x y z
N MET A 1 -20.67 11.35 -34.96
CA MET A 1 -20.88 10.80 -33.61
C MET A 1 -20.05 9.54 -33.36
N HIS A 2 -20.12 8.51 -34.22
CA HIS A 2 -19.32 7.28 -34.07
C HIS A 2 -17.80 7.51 -33.98
N ILE A 3 -17.24 8.38 -34.82
CA ILE A 3 -15.79 8.67 -34.82
C ILE A 3 -15.34 9.23 -33.45
N ALA A 4 -16.11 10.16 -32.88
CA ALA A 4 -15.79 10.77 -31.58
C ALA A 4 -15.84 9.74 -30.44
N ILE A 5 -16.87 8.88 -30.42
CA ILE A 5 -16.99 7.81 -29.43
C ILE A 5 -15.81 6.84 -29.54
N ASN A 6 -15.44 6.44 -30.76
CA ASN A 6 -14.31 5.55 -30.98
C ASN A 6 -13.00 6.16 -30.48
N ILE A 7 -12.76 7.45 -30.74
CA ILE A 7 -11.57 8.15 -30.25
C ILE A 7 -11.53 8.14 -28.71
N ILE A 8 -12.64 8.45 -28.05
CA ILE A 8 -12.73 8.45 -26.58
C ILE A 8 -12.44 7.05 -26.03
N CYS A 9 -13.02 6.00 -26.62
CA CYS A 9 -12.76 4.62 -26.22
C CYS A 9 -11.30 4.22 -26.37
N TRP A 10 -10.64 4.62 -27.47
CA TRP A 10 -9.21 4.36 -27.67
C TRP A 10 -8.33 5.10 -26.66
N LEU A 11 -8.60 6.38 -26.40
CA LEU A 11 -7.86 7.15 -25.41
C LEU A 11 -7.98 6.54 -24.01
N TRP A 12 -9.20 6.15 -23.62
CA TRP A 12 -9.43 5.48 -22.35
C TRP A 12 -8.77 4.09 -22.30
N GLY A 13 -8.85 3.30 -23.38
CA GLY A 13 -8.19 2.00 -23.47
C GLY A 13 -6.66 2.10 -23.34
N CYS A 14 -6.04 3.07 -24.03
CA CYS A 14 -4.62 3.39 -23.89
C CYS A 14 -4.26 3.77 -22.44
N TRP A 15 -5.12 4.57 -21.78
CA TRP A 15 -4.93 4.96 -20.39
C TRP A 15 -4.98 3.78 -19.42
N VAL A 16 -5.94 2.86 -19.60
CA VAL A 16 -6.03 1.63 -18.80
C VAL A 16 -4.80 0.75 -19.02
N ALA A 17 -4.40 0.54 -20.27
CA ALA A 17 -3.22 -0.26 -20.61
C ALA A 17 -1.94 0.34 -20.00
N PHE A 18 -1.80 1.67 -20.03
CA PHE A 18 -0.68 2.36 -19.39
C PHE A 18 -0.63 2.12 -17.87
N ASN A 19 -1.76 2.23 -17.16
CA ASN A 19 -1.79 2.01 -15.71
C ASN A 19 -1.46 0.56 -15.33
N LEU A 20 -1.95 -0.42 -16.10
CA LEU A 20 -1.61 -1.83 -15.92
C LEU A 20 -0.11 -2.08 -16.13
N LEU A 21 0.46 -1.49 -17.18
CA LEU A 21 1.90 -1.55 -17.43
C LEU A 21 2.70 -0.96 -16.25
N MET A 22 2.26 0.18 -15.71
CA MET A 22 2.93 0.80 -14.57
C MET A 22 2.92 -0.08 -13.31
N VAL A 23 1.84 -0.81 -13.04
CA VAL A 23 1.80 -1.79 -11.93
C VAL A 23 2.78 -2.93 -12.18
N ALA A 24 2.82 -3.49 -13.40
CA ALA A 24 3.74 -4.55 -13.75
C ALA A 24 5.21 -4.11 -13.62
N LEU A 25 5.55 -2.92 -14.12
CA LEU A 25 6.89 -2.33 -13.99
C LEU A 25 7.26 -2.07 -12.53
N ALA A 26 6.34 -1.53 -11.73
CA ALA A 26 6.59 -1.29 -10.32
C ALA A 26 6.90 -2.59 -9.58
N ALA A 27 6.16 -3.67 -9.84
CA ALA A 27 6.34 -4.97 -9.19
C ALA A 27 7.64 -5.70 -9.60
N THR A 28 8.20 -5.39 -10.77
CA THR A 28 9.29 -6.18 -11.38
C THR A 28 10.61 -5.44 -11.51
N VAL A 29 10.60 -4.16 -11.90
CA VAL A 29 11.80 -3.43 -12.30
C VAL A 29 12.24 -2.42 -11.23
N LEU A 30 11.29 -1.77 -10.55
CA LEU A 30 11.62 -0.67 -9.66
C LEU A 30 12.24 -1.16 -8.34
N PRO A 31 13.32 -0.50 -7.88
CA PRO A 31 13.95 -0.81 -6.60
C PRO A 31 13.00 -0.52 -5.43
N VAL A 32 13.18 -1.29 -4.35
CA VAL A 32 12.37 -1.20 -3.15
C VAL A 32 13.11 -0.32 -2.14
N HIS A 33 12.58 0.88 -1.89
CA HIS A 33 13.16 1.80 -0.91
C HIS A 33 12.47 1.75 0.45
N GLN A 34 11.19 1.36 0.47
CA GLN A 34 10.35 1.24 1.66
C GLN A 34 9.53 -0.04 1.58
N ALA A 35 9.14 -0.58 2.74
CA ALA A 35 8.20 -1.68 2.80
C ALA A 35 6.89 -1.26 2.11
N HIS A 36 6.43 -2.07 1.16
CA HIS A 36 5.14 -1.87 0.50
C HIS A 36 4.64 -3.16 -0.14
N PHE A 37 3.33 -3.25 -0.31
CA PHE A 37 2.68 -4.24 -1.13
C PHE A 37 2.60 -3.76 -2.60
N ASP A 38 3.14 -4.54 -3.53
CA ASP A 38 3.22 -4.16 -4.96
C ASP A 38 2.00 -4.59 -5.79
N GLY A 39 1.00 -5.23 -5.17
CA GLY A 39 -0.15 -5.85 -5.83
C GLY A 39 -0.08 -7.38 -5.86
N PHE A 40 1.12 -7.94 -5.79
CA PHE A 40 1.37 -9.38 -5.86
C PHE A 40 2.02 -9.92 -4.59
N ARG A 41 2.97 -9.19 -4.00
CA ARG A 41 3.72 -9.60 -2.80
C ARG A 41 4.13 -8.40 -1.96
N ALA A 42 4.36 -8.67 -0.67
CA ALA A 42 5.05 -7.72 0.20
C ALA A 42 6.51 -7.62 -0.25
N ARG A 43 7.00 -6.41 -0.46
CA ARG A 43 8.40 -6.14 -0.79
C ARG A 43 9.03 -5.31 0.31
N LEU A 44 10.15 -5.80 0.82
CA LEU A 44 10.91 -5.18 1.90
C LEU A 44 12.28 -4.73 1.38
N PRO A 45 12.77 -3.56 1.78
CA PRO A 45 14.11 -3.13 1.41
C PRO A 45 15.17 -3.93 2.16
N SER A 46 16.36 -4.08 1.57
CA SER A 46 17.46 -4.89 2.12
C SER A 46 18.01 -4.38 3.45
N TRP A 47 17.89 -3.07 3.71
CA TRP A 47 18.35 -2.44 4.95
C TRP A 47 17.38 -2.63 6.12
N LEU A 48 16.14 -3.08 5.87
CA LEU A 48 15.10 -3.19 6.91
C LEU A 48 15.54 -4.01 8.14
N PRO A 49 16.25 -5.15 7.98
CA PRO A 49 16.73 -5.94 9.12
C PRO A 49 17.83 -5.30 9.95
N GLU A 50 18.47 -4.22 9.46
CA GLU A 50 19.44 -3.46 10.23
C GLU A 50 18.76 -2.52 11.24
N LEU A 51 17.49 -2.15 10.99
CA LEU A 51 16.72 -1.23 11.81
C LEU A 51 15.68 -1.94 12.71
N LEU A 52 15.06 -3.00 12.20
CA LEU A 52 13.92 -3.67 12.84
C LEU A 52 14.27 -5.06 13.36
N THR A 53 13.67 -5.46 14.47
CA THR A 53 13.77 -6.83 14.98
C THR A 53 12.95 -7.81 14.13
N SER A 54 13.19 -9.11 14.27
CA SER A 54 12.41 -10.14 13.55
C SER A 54 10.90 -10.03 13.78
N ASP A 55 10.47 -9.71 15.00
CA ASP A 55 9.04 -9.55 15.34
C ASP A 55 8.44 -8.28 14.73
N GLU A 56 9.22 -7.19 14.67
CA GLU A 56 8.82 -5.94 14.01
C GLU A 56 8.73 -6.11 12.49
N ILE A 57 9.66 -6.85 11.89
CA ILE A 57 9.58 -7.20 10.46
C ILE A 57 8.36 -8.08 10.19
N ALA A 58 8.09 -9.07 11.04
CA ALA A 58 6.90 -9.91 10.92
C ALA A 58 5.61 -9.06 11.02
N ALA A 59 5.60 -8.05 11.90
CA ALA A 59 4.50 -7.11 12.01
C ALA A 59 4.29 -6.26 10.74
N VAL A 60 5.37 -5.69 10.19
CA VAL A 60 5.33 -4.95 8.92
C VAL A 60 4.85 -5.86 7.78
N VAL A 61 5.35 -7.10 7.70
CA VAL A 61 4.88 -8.08 6.71
C VAL A 61 3.39 -8.38 6.90
N SER A 62 2.92 -8.55 8.13
CA SER A 62 1.50 -8.78 8.41
C SER A 62 0.64 -7.58 7.97
N HIS A 63 1.11 -6.36 8.21
CA HIS A 63 0.50 -5.14 7.68
C HIS A 63 0.43 -5.12 6.14
N GLU A 64 1.51 -5.48 5.44
CA GLU A 64 1.49 -5.60 3.97
C GLU A 64 0.51 -6.68 3.47
N HIS A 65 0.34 -7.77 4.23
CA HIS A 65 -0.72 -8.75 3.95
C HIS A 65 -2.12 -8.17 4.15
N GLY A 66 -2.30 -7.21 5.07
CA GLY A 66 -3.52 -6.44 5.20
C GLY A 66 -3.86 -5.65 3.93
N HIS A 67 -2.88 -5.01 3.30
CA HIS A 67 -3.07 -4.35 2.00
C HIS A 67 -3.50 -5.32 0.89
N ARG A 68 -2.96 -6.55 0.91
CA ARG A 68 -3.40 -7.63 0.01
C ARG A 68 -4.83 -8.07 0.30
N TYR A 69 -5.14 -8.33 1.57
CA TYR A 69 -6.43 -8.83 2.02
C TYR A 69 -7.58 -7.88 1.64
N HIS A 70 -7.36 -6.58 1.79
CA HIS A 70 -8.33 -5.54 1.43
C HIS A 70 -8.21 -5.02 -0.01
N LEU A 71 -7.34 -5.61 -0.84
CA LEU A 71 -7.16 -5.26 -2.26
C LEU A 71 -6.86 -3.76 -2.48
N HIS A 72 -6.08 -3.13 -1.60
CA HIS A 72 -5.85 -1.67 -1.63
C HIS A 72 -5.21 -1.20 -2.95
N VAL A 73 -4.17 -1.91 -3.43
CA VAL A 73 -3.51 -1.60 -4.71
C VAL A 73 -4.47 -1.72 -5.89
N TRP A 74 -5.29 -2.78 -5.92
CA TRP A 74 -6.25 -3.04 -7.00
C TRP A 74 -7.41 -2.04 -7.00
N THR A 75 -7.89 -1.67 -5.81
CA THR A 75 -8.89 -0.59 -5.65
C THR A 75 -8.33 0.73 -6.18
N ASN A 76 -7.09 1.06 -5.80
CA ASN A 76 -6.43 2.28 -6.26
C ASN A 76 -6.12 2.26 -7.77
N LEU A 77 -5.84 1.09 -8.36
CA LEU A 77 -5.70 0.91 -9.81
C LEU A 77 -7.04 1.11 -10.52
N ALA A 78 -8.12 0.52 -10.02
CA ALA A 78 -9.46 0.67 -10.60
C ALA A 78 -9.89 2.15 -10.64
N LEU A 79 -9.66 2.88 -9.54
CA LEU A 79 -9.89 4.33 -9.50
C LEU A 79 -9.06 5.06 -10.57
N ARG A 80 -7.76 4.76 -10.69
CA ARG A 80 -6.91 5.37 -11.72
C ARG A 80 -7.40 5.07 -13.13
N CYS A 81 -7.82 3.84 -13.42
CA CYS A 81 -8.41 3.47 -14.70
C CYS A 81 -9.71 4.25 -15.02
N LEU A 82 -10.42 4.72 -13.99
CA LEU A 82 -11.58 5.61 -14.11
C LEU A 82 -11.20 7.11 -14.05
N LEU A 83 -9.91 7.43 -14.18
CA LEU A 83 -9.37 8.80 -14.09
C LEU A 83 -9.59 9.47 -12.72
N LEU A 84 -9.73 8.67 -11.67
CA LEU A 84 -9.88 9.11 -10.28
C LEU A 84 -8.61 8.83 -9.47
N THR A 85 -8.35 9.66 -8.46
CA THR A 85 -7.26 9.43 -7.50
C THR A 85 -7.80 9.27 -6.08
N PRO A 86 -7.28 8.31 -5.29
CA PRO A 86 -7.71 8.17 -3.91
C PRO A 86 -7.30 9.42 -3.12
N GLY A 87 -8.26 10.02 -2.41
CA GLY A 87 -7.99 11.15 -1.52
C GLY A 87 -7.23 10.74 -0.25
N ALA A 88 -6.71 11.72 0.49
CA ALA A 88 -5.96 11.48 1.74
C ALA A 88 -6.76 10.66 2.76
N ARG A 89 -8.07 10.91 2.90
CA ARG A 89 -8.95 10.13 3.79
C ARG A 89 -9.03 8.64 3.41
N CYS A 90 -9.10 8.34 2.13
CA CYS A 90 -9.14 6.96 1.64
C CYS A 90 -7.83 6.25 1.94
N ARG A 91 -6.69 6.88 1.62
CA ARG A 91 -5.36 6.33 1.96
C ARG A 91 -5.21 6.08 3.46
N ARG A 92 -5.59 7.05 4.30
CA ARG A 92 -5.54 6.90 5.76
C ARG A 92 -6.38 5.73 6.26
N ARG A 93 -7.57 5.51 5.68
CA ARG A 93 -8.42 4.37 5.99
C ARG A 93 -7.75 3.04 5.59
N GLN A 94 -7.13 2.98 4.40
CA GLN A 94 -6.40 1.79 3.94
C GLN A 94 -5.24 1.43 4.90
N GLU A 95 -4.49 2.42 5.37
CA GLU A 95 -3.43 2.20 6.38
C GLU A 95 -3.98 1.66 7.70
N ILE A 96 -5.12 2.19 8.16
CA ILE A 96 -5.80 1.72 9.38
C ILE A 96 -6.30 0.28 9.20
N GLU A 97 -6.90 -0.06 8.07
CA GLU A 97 -7.37 -1.42 7.78
C GLU A 97 -6.21 -2.44 7.77
N ALA A 98 -5.06 -2.04 7.20
CA ALA A 98 -3.88 -2.89 7.18
C ALA A 98 -3.23 -3.04 8.58
N ASP A 99 -3.21 -1.98 9.39
CA ASP A 99 -2.83 -2.04 10.80
C ASP A 99 -3.74 -2.97 11.61
N ASP A 100 -5.06 -2.82 11.45
CA ASP A 100 -6.06 -3.61 12.18
C ASP A 100 -5.96 -5.10 11.80
N TYR A 101 -5.64 -5.39 10.53
CA TYR A 101 -5.29 -6.74 10.10
C TYR A 101 -4.07 -7.28 10.84
N ALA A 102 -2.99 -6.49 10.99
CA ALA A 102 -1.80 -6.92 11.73
C ALA A 102 -2.10 -7.15 13.22
N VAL A 103 -2.94 -6.30 13.83
CA VAL A 103 -3.42 -6.48 15.22
C VAL A 103 -4.20 -7.78 15.37
N ALA A 104 -5.11 -8.09 14.44
CA ALA A 104 -5.89 -9.33 14.46
C ALA A 104 -5.01 -10.60 14.38
N HIS A 105 -3.79 -10.47 13.85
CA HIS A 105 -2.79 -11.55 13.79
C HIS A 105 -1.77 -11.49 14.94
N GLY A 106 -2.02 -10.69 15.98
CA GLY A 106 -1.19 -10.64 17.19
C GLY A 106 0.03 -9.72 17.11
N HIS A 107 0.15 -8.88 16.07
CA HIS A 107 1.34 -8.06 15.84
C HIS A 107 1.21 -6.60 16.31
N GLY A 108 0.14 -6.20 16.99
CA GLY A 108 -0.16 -4.79 17.31
C GLY A 108 0.97 -4.01 17.99
N ARG A 109 1.55 -4.57 19.07
CA ARG A 109 2.66 -3.92 19.81
C ARG A 109 3.93 -3.77 18.97
N HIS A 110 4.28 -4.81 18.21
CA HIS A 110 5.46 -4.79 17.34
C HIS A 110 5.26 -3.85 16.16
N MET A 111 4.04 -3.75 15.62
CA MET A 111 3.71 -2.81 14.55
C MET A 111 3.83 -1.36 15.04
N ALA A 112 3.34 -1.05 16.24
CA ALA A 112 3.51 0.27 16.83
C ALA A 112 5.00 0.64 16.97
N SER A 113 5.81 -0.28 17.50
CA SER A 113 7.26 -0.06 17.65
C SER A 113 7.96 0.13 16.30
N ALA A 114 7.60 -0.67 15.30
CA ALA A 114 8.14 -0.55 13.94
C ALA A 114 7.83 0.83 13.32
N LEU A 115 6.58 1.31 13.42
CA LEU A 115 6.18 2.62 12.90
C LEU A 115 7.00 3.77 13.51
N ARG A 116 7.25 3.72 14.83
CA ARG A 116 8.07 4.72 15.53
C ARG A 116 9.51 4.78 15.02
N LYS A 117 10.07 3.64 14.58
CA LYS A 117 11.43 3.56 14.04
C LYS A 117 11.50 3.96 12.57
N LEU A 118 10.46 3.65 11.80
CA LEU A 118 10.45 3.84 10.35
C LEU A 118 10.15 5.28 9.92
N SER A 119 9.30 6.01 10.67
CA SER A 119 8.76 7.29 10.20
C SER A 119 8.56 8.29 11.33
N SER A 120 8.86 9.56 11.03
CA SER A 120 8.51 10.72 11.86
C SER A 120 7.28 11.46 11.33
N HIS A 121 6.59 10.90 10.33
CA HIS A 121 5.41 11.54 9.75
C HIS A 121 4.24 11.57 10.74
N PRO A 122 3.49 12.69 10.88
CA PRO A 122 2.42 12.81 11.87
C PRO A 122 1.34 11.72 11.79
N ASP A 123 0.97 11.29 10.57
CA ASP A 123 -0.01 10.21 10.41
C ASP A 123 0.51 8.87 10.97
N ASP A 124 1.77 8.53 10.74
CA ASP A 124 2.36 7.28 11.23
C ASP A 124 2.54 7.29 12.75
N ILE A 125 2.91 8.46 13.30
CA ILE A 125 2.93 8.70 14.75
C ILE A 125 1.54 8.45 15.35
N SER A 126 0.49 9.03 14.76
CA SER A 126 -0.87 8.84 15.26
C SER A 126 -1.37 7.40 15.14
N ARG A 127 -0.90 6.65 14.15
CA ARG A 127 -1.18 5.22 13.97
C ARG A 127 -0.46 4.39 15.03
N ALA A 128 0.81 4.66 15.29
CA ALA A 128 1.57 4.00 16.36
C ALA A 128 0.90 4.23 17.73
N GLU A 129 0.50 5.46 18.04
CA GLU A 129 -0.24 5.79 19.26
C GLU A 129 -1.59 5.07 19.35
N ARG A 130 -2.29 4.88 18.22
CA ARG A 130 -3.53 4.12 18.18
C ARG A 130 -3.29 2.66 18.55
N LEU A 131 -2.25 2.05 17.98
CA LEU A 131 -1.88 0.66 18.22
C LEU A 131 -1.38 0.42 19.64
N GLU A 132 -0.68 1.37 20.25
CA GLU A 132 -0.23 1.31 21.65
C GLU A 132 -1.40 1.27 22.66
N ARG A 133 -2.59 1.74 22.26
CA ARG A 133 -3.80 1.77 23.10
C ARG A 133 -4.71 0.55 22.94
N MET A 134 -4.41 -0.35 22.00
CA MET A 134 -5.15 -1.60 21.76
C MET A 134 -4.55 -2.74 22.59
#